data_AF-A0A7C3D6D6-F1
#
_entry.id   AF-A0A7C3D6D6-F1
#
_cell.length_a   1.000
_cell.length_b   1.000
_cell.length_c   1.000
_cell.angle_alpha   90.00
_cell.angle_beta   90.00
_cell.angle_gamma   90.00
#
_symmetry.space_group_name_H-M   'P 1'
#
loop_
_entity.id
_entity.type
_entity.pdbx_description
1 polymer ?
#
loop_
_entity_poly.entity_id
_entity_poly.type
_entity_poly.pdbx_seq_one_letter_code
_entity_poly.pdbx_strand_id
1 'polypeptide(L)' 'MPDTKKVLFVAYYFPPAGGSGVQRVLKFVRYLPEFGWQPVVLTARNADYP' A
#
# COMPACT_ATOMS: atom_id res chain seq x y z
N MET A 1 0.77 2.24 -23.15
CA MET A 1 -0.26 1.68 -22.24
C MET A 1 -1.24 2.80 -21.93
N PRO A 2 -2.55 2.57 -21.85
CA PRO A 2 -3.50 3.62 -21.46
C PRO A 2 -3.05 4.27 -20.14
N ASP A 3 -3.31 5.55 -19.96
CA ASP A 3 -2.86 6.34 -18.81
C ASP A 3 -3.27 5.65 -17.50
N THR A 4 -2.32 4.93 -16.88
CA THR A 4 -2.56 4.17 -15.66
C THR A 4 -2.69 5.16 -14.50
N LYS A 5 -3.86 5.18 -13.85
CA LYS A 5 -4.13 6.15 -12.79
C LYS A 5 -3.30 5.79 -11.56
N LYS A 6 -2.56 6.75 -11.01
CA LYS A 6 -1.74 6.55 -9.80
C LYS A 6 -2.54 6.87 -8.55
N VAL A 7 -2.31 6.08 -7.50
CA VAL A 7 -2.87 6.33 -6.16
C VAL A 7 -1.78 6.17 -5.11
N LEU A 8 -1.68 7.15 -4.21
CA LEU A 8 -0.72 7.15 -3.11
C LEU A 8 -1.40 6.66 -1.83
N PHE A 9 -0.87 5.58 -1.26
CA PHE A 9 -1.18 5.12 0.08
C PHE A 9 -0.15 5.68 1.05
N VAL A 10 -0.60 6.40 2.08
CA VAL A 10 0.24 6.83 3.20
C VAL A 10 -0.09 5.92 4.38
N ALA A 11 0.85 5.05 4.74
CA ALA A 11 0.65 4.04 5.78
C ALA A 11 1.89 3.97 6.67
N TYR A 12 1.72 4.24 7.97
CA TYR A 12 2.83 4.18 8.93
C TYR A 12 3.40 2.75 9.06
N TYR A 13 2.52 1.75 9.11
CA TYR A 13 2.88 0.34 9.05
C TYR A 13 2.57 -0.26 7.67
N PHE A 14 3.53 -0.96 7.10
CA PHE A 14 3.42 -1.72 5.86
C PHE A 14 4.37 -2.95 5.94
N PRO A 15 4.22 -4.02 5.14
CA PRO A 15 5.12 -5.16 5.23
C PRO A 15 6.60 -4.75 5.21
N PRO A 16 7.44 -5.33 6.09
CA PRO A 16 7.19 -6.57 6.84
C PRO A 16 6.36 -6.43 8.14
N ALA A 17 5.92 -5.23 8.53
CA ALA A 17 5.07 -5.06 9.72
C ALA A 17 3.74 -5.85 9.60
N GLY A 18 3.28 -6.41 10.71
CA GLY A 18 2.02 -7.16 10.82
C GLY A 18 0.85 -6.32 11.32
N GLY A 19 -0.32 -6.95 11.48
CA GLY A 19 -1.50 -6.34 12.10
C GLY A 19 -2.68 -6.11 11.16
N SER A 20 -3.86 -5.91 11.75
CA SER A 20 -5.13 -5.78 11.02
C SER A 20 -5.16 -4.58 10.06
N GLY A 21 -4.51 -3.47 10.44
CA GLY A 21 -4.39 -2.27 9.60
C GLY A 21 -3.55 -2.47 8.34
N VAL A 22 -2.49 -3.27 8.42
CA VAL A 22 -1.59 -3.56 7.29
C VAL A 22 -2.30 -4.37 6.22
N GLN A 23 -3.12 -5.36 6.62
CA GLN A 23 -3.81 -6.24 5.68
C GLN A 23 -4.71 -5.47 4.71
N ARG A 24 -5.37 -4.39 5.16
CA ARG A 24 -6.21 -3.57 4.28
C ARG A 24 -5.39 -2.94 3.15
N VAL A 25 -4.32 -2.22 3.50
CA VAL A 25 -3.45 -1.55 2.51
C VAL A 25 -2.81 -2.59 1.59
N LEU A 26 -2.35 -3.72 2.15
CA LEU A 26 -1.75 -4.80 1.38
C LEU A 26 -2.70 -5.39 0.33
N LYS A 27 -3.98 -5.60 0.68
CA LYS A 27 -4.98 -6.13 -0.26
C LYS A 27 -5.29 -5.11 -1.36
N PHE A 28 -5.40 -3.81 -1.03
CA PHE A 28 -5.56 -2.78 -2.06
C PHE A 28 -4.38 -2.74 -3.02
N VAL A 29 -3.14 -2.70 -2.51
CA VAL A 29 -1.93 -2.68 -3.34
C VAL A 29 -1.85 -3.92 -4.24
N ARG A 30 -2.30 -5.08 -3.75
CA ARG A 30 -2.31 -6.33 -4.50
C ARG A 30 -3.31 -6.33 -5.66
N TYR A 31 -4.53 -5.86 -5.43
CA TYR A 31 -5.64 -6.03 -6.39
C TYR A 31 -5.92 -4.80 -7.26
N LEU A 32 -5.54 -3.59 -6.84
CA LEU A 32 -5.76 -2.38 -7.65
C LEU A 32 -5.15 -2.40 -9.07
N PRO A 33 -3.98 -3.04 -9.30
CA PRO A 33 -3.47 -3.22 -10.66
C PRO A 33 -4.45 -3.92 -11.61
N GLU A 34 -5.29 -4.84 -11.11
CA GLU A 34 -6.32 -5.52 -11.91
C GLU A 34 -7.42 -4.56 -12.41
N PHE A 35 -7.55 -3.39 -11.78
CA PHE A 35 -8.51 -2.34 -12.12
C PHE A 35 -7.87 -1.15 -12.85
N GLY A 36 -6.62 -1.29 -13.33
CA GLY A 36 -5.93 -0.23 -14.07
C GLY A 36 -5.37 0.90 -13.19
N TRP A 37 -5.20 0.64 -11.88
CA TRP A 37 -4.58 1.57 -10.95
C TRP A 37 -3.16 1.15 -10.60
N GLN A 38 -2.24 2.12 -10.57
CA GLN A 38 -0.89 1.94 -10.08
C GLN A 38 -0.79 2.42 -8.62
N PRO A 39 -0.76 1.50 -7.64
CA PRO A 39 -0.54 1.86 -6.25
C PRO A 39 0.91 2.26 -5.99
N VAL A 40 1.10 3.30 -5.19
CA VAL A 40 2.38 3.74 -4.62
C VAL A 40 2.22 3.79 -3.11
N VAL A 41 3.17 3.26 -2.35
CA VAL A 41 3.11 3.25 -0.88
C VAL A 41 4.20 4.12 -0.31
N LEU A 42 3.82 5.12 0.48
CA LEU A 42 4.68 5.87 1.37
C LEU A 42 4.56 5.28 2.78
N THR A 43 5.68 4.78 3.31
CA THR A 43 5.74 4.18 4.65
C THR A 43 7.01 4.58 5.40
N ALA A 44 7.00 4.42 6.72
CA ALA A 44 8.15 4.72 7.54
C ALA A 44 9.24 3.65 7.36
N ARG A 45 10.50 4.08 7.19
CA ARG A 45 11.64 3.16 7.03
C ARG A 45 11.91 2.32 8.27
N ASN A 46 11.78 2.95 9.45
CA ASN A 46 11.98 2.34 10.76
C ASN A 46 10.71 2.55 11.60
N ALA A 47 9.60 1.92 11.19
CA ALA A 47 8.36 2.00 11.95
C ALA A 47 8.55 1.31 13.30
N ASP A 48 8.51 2.07 14.40
CA ASP A 48 8.44 1.50 15.74
C ASP A 48 7.04 0.92 15.98
N TYR A 49 7.00 -0.33 16.45
CA TYR A 49 5.78 -0.98 16.93
C TYR A 49 5.69 -0.78 18.44
N PRO A 50 4.53 -0.39 19.01
CA PRO A 50 4.38 -0.18 20.45
C PRO A 50 4.55 -1.46 21.27
#